data_AF-A0AAU1NI35-F1
#
_entry.id   AF-A0AAU1NI35-F1
#
_cell.length_a   1.000
_cell.length_b   1.000
_cell.length_c   1.000
_cell.angle_alpha   90.00
_cell.angle_beta   90.00
_cell.angle_gamma   90.00
#
_symmetry.space_group_name_H-M   'P 1'
#
loop_
_entity.id
_entity.type
_entity.pdbx_description
1 polymer ?
#
loop_
_entity_poly.entity_id
_entity_poly.type
_entity_poly.pdbx_seq_one_letter_code
_entity_poly.pdbx_strand_id
1 'polypeptide(L)'
;MVFSLESGEQEDTFCIGDDIPALVTDREGSIWTAYGDEGIYGGHLESAGGLAGWNAEGHATWAPDGRLPDLPLEGCTAATEDDRVWLIWYSGSRRGGTFLTRIVPSTGEVTSWPSPVRDPDGFAVRGHRAVLTRRVHNQRSTEVVRTELVGDTWSVTERRKVRVPGRVVMRCGQGRDGFLWLRAGDTWLRIKAS
;
A
#
# COMPACT_ATOMS: atom_id res chain seq x y z
N MET A 1 7.46 18.08 -5.28
CA MET A 1 7.83 18.79 -6.53
C MET A 1 7.31 17.98 -7.70
N VAL A 2 6.69 18.65 -8.68
CA VAL A 2 6.20 18.09 -9.94
C VAL A 2 7.02 18.73 -11.05
N PHE A 3 7.45 17.93 -12.03
CA PHE A 3 8.27 18.38 -13.14
C PHE A 3 7.65 17.97 -14.46
N SER A 4 7.73 18.88 -15.44
CA SER A 4 7.43 18.55 -16.82
C SER A 4 8.47 17.59 -17.37
N LEU A 5 8.04 16.47 -17.94
CA LEU A 5 8.97 15.57 -18.64
C LEU A 5 9.45 16.16 -19.97
N GLU A 6 8.71 17.07 -20.58
CA GLU A 6 9.05 17.66 -21.87
C GLU A 6 10.06 18.80 -21.74
N SER A 7 9.84 19.74 -20.80
CA SER A 7 10.72 20.89 -20.59
C SER A 7 11.77 20.67 -19.50
N GLY A 8 11.54 19.72 -18.58
CA GLY A 8 12.35 19.56 -17.37
C GLY A 8 12.12 20.65 -16.31
N GLU A 9 11.19 21.58 -16.56
CA GLU A 9 10.88 22.66 -15.63
C GLU A 9 10.01 22.14 -14.48
N GLN A 10 10.17 22.76 -13.31
CA GLN A 10 9.29 22.51 -12.17
C GLN A 10 7.93 23.14 -12.46
N GLU A 11 6.89 22.31 -12.51
CA GLU A 11 5.51 22.74 -12.73
C GLU A 11 4.83 23.12 -11.41
N ASP A 12 5.09 22.36 -10.34
CA ASP A 12 4.44 22.60 -9.04
C ASP A 12 5.25 22.06 -7.85
N THR A 13 4.89 22.45 -6.62
CA THR A 13 5.38 21.87 -5.37
C THR A 13 4.33 21.95 -4.27
N PHE A 14 4.01 20.79 -3.72
CA PHE A 14 3.13 20.65 -2.56
C PHE A 14 3.70 19.64 -1.55
N CYS A 15 3.27 19.78 -0.29
CA CYS A 15 3.59 18.87 0.80
C CYS A 15 2.51 17.77 0.87
N ILE A 16 2.93 16.51 0.98
CA ILE A 16 2.02 15.37 1.21
C ILE A 16 2.36 14.64 2.52
N GLY A 17 3.02 15.32 3.46
CA GLY A 17 3.47 14.75 4.73
C GLY A 17 4.86 14.11 4.69
N ASP A 18 5.20 13.43 5.78
CA ASP A 18 6.51 12.81 6.02
C ASP A 18 6.35 11.30 6.36
N ASP A 19 7.47 10.56 6.36
CA ASP A 19 7.56 9.11 6.53
C ASP A 19 6.47 8.37 5.75
N ILE A 20 6.69 8.23 4.44
CA ILE A 20 5.75 7.62 3.50
C ILE A 20 6.25 6.21 3.12
N PRO A 21 5.89 5.15 3.86
CA PRO A 21 6.15 3.77 3.51
C PRO A 21 5.59 3.34 2.16
N ALA A 22 4.41 3.85 1.80
CA ALA A 22 3.70 3.44 0.60
C ALA A 22 3.08 4.65 -0.11
N LEU A 23 3.31 4.71 -1.42
CA LEU A 23 2.71 5.67 -2.33
C LEU A 23 2.32 4.94 -3.61
N VAL A 24 1.10 5.21 -4.10
CA VAL A 24 0.62 4.71 -5.40
C VAL A 24 -0.19 5.80 -6.10
N THR A 25 -0.22 5.76 -7.43
CA THR A 25 -1.14 6.59 -8.21
C THR A 25 -2.28 5.74 -8.76
N ASP A 26 -3.50 6.27 -8.67
CA ASP A 26 -4.66 5.64 -9.30
C ASP A 26 -4.73 5.94 -10.80
N ARG A 27 -5.80 5.46 -11.46
CA ARG A 27 -5.95 5.64 -12.91
C ARG A 27 -6.23 7.08 -13.33
N GLU A 28 -6.78 7.89 -12.43
CA GLU A 28 -7.10 9.30 -12.67
C GLU A 28 -5.91 10.22 -12.32
N GLY A 29 -4.80 9.65 -11.84
CA GLY A 29 -3.59 10.38 -11.49
C GLY A 29 -3.58 10.93 -10.06
N SER A 30 -4.56 10.59 -9.23
CA SER A 30 -4.52 10.95 -7.81
C SER A 30 -3.42 10.16 -7.11
N ILE A 31 -2.79 10.79 -6.11
CA ILE A 31 -1.73 10.20 -5.31
C ILE A 31 -2.35 9.66 -4.03
N TRP A 32 -1.98 8.44 -3.63
CA TRP A 32 -2.48 7.79 -2.43
C TRP A 32 -1.31 7.36 -1.56
N THR A 33 -1.39 7.68 -0.28
CA THR A 33 -0.31 7.48 0.68
C THR A 33 -0.77 6.70 1.89
N ALA A 34 0.13 5.87 2.41
CA ALA A 34 0.07 5.37 3.78
C ALA A 34 1.35 5.81 4.49
N TYR A 35 1.18 6.38 5.69
CA TYR A 35 2.25 7.01 6.47
C TYR A 35 2.76 6.06 7.56
N GLY A 36 4.03 6.21 7.92
CA GLY A 36 4.60 5.54 9.09
C GLY A 36 4.39 6.34 10.36
N ASP A 37 4.87 5.81 11.48
CA ASP A 37 4.57 6.33 12.81
C ASP A 37 5.19 7.72 13.03
N GLU A 38 6.39 7.97 12.50
CA GLU A 38 7.02 9.29 12.53
C GLU A 38 6.20 10.33 11.76
N GLY A 39 5.60 9.95 10.63
CA GLY A 39 4.70 10.81 9.87
C GLY A 39 3.39 11.10 10.60
N ILE A 40 2.80 10.07 11.21
CA ILE A 40 1.50 10.17 11.92
C ILE A 40 1.63 10.99 13.21
N TYR A 41 2.68 10.75 13.98
CA TYR A 41 2.85 11.31 15.33
C TYR A 41 3.90 12.43 15.41
N GLY A 42 4.57 12.75 14.30
CA GLY A 42 5.60 13.80 14.23
C GLY A 42 5.09 15.23 14.10
N GLY A 43 3.76 15.45 14.09
CA GLY A 43 3.16 16.79 14.07
C GLY A 43 2.91 17.37 12.68
N HIS A 44 2.96 16.55 11.62
CA HIS A 44 2.57 16.92 10.27
C HIS A 44 1.07 16.72 10.05
N LEU A 45 0.34 17.78 9.69
CA LEU A 45 -1.12 17.71 9.51
C LEU A 45 -1.52 16.79 8.35
N GLU A 46 -0.68 16.77 7.31
CA GLU A 46 -0.88 16.00 6.08
C GLU A 46 -0.86 14.48 6.32
N SER A 47 -0.06 14.01 7.28
CA SER A 47 0.13 12.59 7.59
C SER A 47 -0.55 12.13 8.88
N ALA A 48 -1.13 13.04 9.67
CA ALA A 48 -1.77 12.74 10.95
C ALA A 48 -2.92 11.72 10.86
N GLY A 49 -3.57 11.60 9.70
CA GLY A 49 -4.61 10.60 9.45
C GLY A 49 -4.09 9.18 9.22
N GLY A 50 -2.78 8.99 8.99
CA GLY A 50 -2.16 7.71 8.68
C GLY A 50 -2.36 7.21 7.26
N LEU A 51 -3.44 7.60 6.60
CA LEU A 51 -3.70 7.36 5.18
C LEU A 51 -4.24 8.65 4.55
N ALA A 52 -3.95 8.90 3.26
CA ALA A 52 -4.53 10.04 2.54
C ALA A 52 -4.62 9.80 1.03
N GLY A 53 -5.55 10.50 0.39
CA GLY A 53 -5.64 10.67 -1.05
C GLY A 53 -5.46 12.14 -1.42
N TRP A 54 -4.74 12.41 -2.50
CA TRP A 54 -4.34 13.74 -2.96
C TRP A 54 -4.62 13.89 -4.45
N ASN A 55 -5.06 15.06 -4.88
CA ASN A 55 -5.11 15.38 -6.30
C ASN A 55 -3.74 15.87 -6.82
N ALA A 56 -3.67 16.15 -8.12
CA ALA A 56 -2.43 16.61 -8.77
C ALA A 56 -1.98 18.01 -8.31
N GLU A 57 -2.89 18.80 -7.74
CA GLU A 57 -2.62 20.13 -7.17
C GLU A 57 -2.17 20.06 -5.70
N GLY A 58 -2.06 18.87 -5.11
CA GLY A 58 -1.62 18.69 -3.73
C GLY A 58 -2.69 18.92 -2.66
N HIS A 59 -3.96 19.01 -3.04
CA HIS A 59 -5.07 19.05 -2.08
C HIS A 59 -5.45 17.64 -1.64
N ALA A 60 -5.63 17.46 -0.33
CA ALA A 60 -6.20 16.25 0.22
C ALA A 60 -7.65 16.08 -0.26
N THR A 61 -7.93 15.01 -0.99
CA THR A 61 -9.26 14.65 -1.50
C THR A 61 -9.93 13.57 -0.65
N TRP A 62 -9.15 12.85 0.15
CA TRP A 62 -9.65 11.81 1.04
C TRP A 62 -8.78 11.67 2.30
N ALA A 63 -9.43 11.40 3.43
CA ALA A 63 -8.82 10.99 4.69
C ALA A 63 -9.74 9.98 5.41
N PRO A 64 -9.22 9.17 6.35
CA PRO A 64 -9.97 8.16 7.09
C PRO A 64 -11.25 8.64 7.77
N ASP A 65 -11.27 9.82 8.38
CA ASP A 65 -12.44 10.44 9.05
C ASP A 65 -13.30 9.45 9.89
N GLY A 66 -12.63 8.63 10.72
CA GLY A 66 -13.30 7.63 11.57
C GLY A 66 -13.83 6.36 10.86
N ARG A 67 -13.56 6.18 9.56
CA ARG A 67 -14.03 5.05 8.74
C ARG A 67 -13.14 3.80 8.82
N LEU A 68 -12.05 3.85 9.56
CA LEU A 68 -11.15 2.71 9.74
C LEU A 68 -11.54 1.87 10.96
N PRO A 69 -11.29 0.56 10.93
CA PRO A 69 -11.56 -0.33 12.07
C PRO A 69 -10.74 -0.01 13.32
N ASP A 70 -9.64 0.73 13.19
CA ASP A 70 -8.76 1.15 14.29
C ASP A 70 -7.89 2.34 13.87
N LEU A 71 -7.09 2.88 14.79
CA LEU A 71 -6.13 3.95 14.53
C LEU A 71 -4.86 3.39 13.85
N PRO A 72 -4.45 3.92 12.68
CA PRO A 72 -3.21 3.54 12.05
C PRO A 72 -1.98 3.88 12.91
N LEU A 73 -1.01 2.97 12.93
CA LEU A 73 0.32 3.19 13.45
C LEU A 73 1.35 3.30 12.32
N GLU A 74 1.26 2.45 11.29
CA GLU A 74 2.13 2.55 10.12
C GLU A 74 1.53 1.86 8.88
N GLY A 75 1.80 2.45 7.71
CA GLY A 75 1.54 1.90 6.39
C GLY A 75 2.54 0.82 5.99
N CYS A 76 2.04 -0.24 5.36
CA CYS A 76 2.82 -1.39 4.92
C CYS A 76 3.16 -1.31 3.42
N THR A 77 2.13 -1.24 2.59
CA THR A 77 2.21 -1.29 1.12
C THR A 77 0.89 -0.83 0.51
N ALA A 78 0.85 -0.62 -0.80
CA ALA A 78 -0.33 -0.18 -1.52
C ALA A 78 -0.46 -0.90 -2.88
N ALA A 79 -1.67 -0.93 -3.41
CA ALA A 79 -1.94 -1.37 -4.77
C ALA A 79 -3.15 -0.66 -5.37
N THR A 80 -3.28 -0.74 -6.70
CA THR A 80 -4.49 -0.34 -7.41
C THR A 80 -5.11 -1.52 -8.14
N GLU A 81 -6.44 -1.51 -8.22
CA GLU A 81 -7.21 -2.49 -8.95
C GLU A 81 -8.44 -1.82 -9.54
N ASP A 82 -8.49 -1.79 -10.87
CA ASP A 82 -9.53 -1.09 -11.59
C ASP A 82 -9.65 0.38 -11.17
N ASP A 83 -10.79 0.78 -10.63
CA ASP A 83 -11.09 2.10 -10.07
C ASP A 83 -10.89 2.15 -8.55
N ARG A 84 -10.17 1.20 -7.96
CA ARG A 84 -10.02 1.06 -6.51
C ARG A 84 -8.57 1.19 -6.09
N VAL A 85 -8.41 1.76 -4.90
CA VAL A 85 -7.12 1.86 -4.21
C VAL A 85 -7.14 0.94 -3.01
N TRP A 86 -6.01 0.28 -2.77
CA TRP A 86 -5.80 -0.55 -1.61
C TRP A 86 -4.61 -0.05 -0.82
N LEU A 87 -4.84 0.28 0.46
CA LEU A 87 -3.80 0.64 1.41
C LEU A 87 -3.76 -0.42 2.50
N ILE A 88 -2.57 -0.98 2.73
CA ILE A 88 -2.33 -1.90 3.83
C ILE A 88 -1.59 -1.17 4.92
N TRP A 89 -2.06 -1.31 6.14
CA TRP A 89 -1.51 -0.64 7.32
C TRP A 89 -1.73 -1.53 8.54
N TYR A 90 -1.04 -1.23 9.64
CA TYR A 90 -1.29 -1.89 10.91
C TYR A 90 -1.59 -0.91 12.03
N SER A 91 -2.40 -1.38 12.97
CA SER A 91 -2.79 -0.64 14.17
C SER A 91 -1.78 -0.82 15.30
N GLY A 92 -1.55 0.25 16.05
CA GLY A 92 -0.76 0.25 17.28
C GLY A 92 -1.56 -0.12 18.54
N SER A 93 -2.87 -0.39 18.42
CA SER A 93 -3.72 -0.70 19.56
C SER A 93 -3.44 -2.10 20.12
N ARG A 94 -3.79 -2.33 21.40
CA ARG A 94 -3.64 -3.65 22.06
C ARG A 94 -4.49 -4.76 21.43
N ARG A 95 -5.58 -4.39 20.75
CA ARG A 95 -6.44 -5.34 19.99
C ARG A 95 -6.09 -5.36 18.50
N GLY A 96 -5.02 -4.66 18.12
CA GLY A 96 -4.70 -4.29 16.76
C GLY A 96 -4.40 -5.46 15.83
N GLY A 97 -4.05 -5.11 14.61
CA GLY A 97 -3.75 -6.04 13.54
C GLY A 97 -3.34 -5.27 12.29
N THR A 98 -2.99 -6.03 11.26
CA THR A 98 -2.78 -5.47 9.92
C THR A 98 -4.11 -5.53 9.17
N PHE A 99 -4.44 -4.50 8.38
CA PHE A 99 -5.69 -4.38 7.65
C PHE A 99 -5.43 -4.14 6.16
N LEU A 100 -6.27 -4.73 5.30
CA LEU A 100 -6.38 -4.39 3.89
C LEU A 100 -7.56 -3.45 3.75
N THR A 101 -7.30 -2.17 3.45
CA THR A 101 -8.34 -1.16 3.27
C THR A 101 -8.49 -0.84 1.80
N ARG A 102 -9.68 -1.10 1.27
CA ARG A 102 -10.10 -0.76 -0.09
C ARG A 102 -10.87 0.56 -0.07
N ILE A 103 -10.55 1.42 -1.00
CA ILE A 103 -11.16 2.75 -1.17
C ILE A 103 -11.62 2.87 -2.61
N VAL A 104 -12.83 3.39 -2.81
CA VAL A 104 -13.33 3.82 -4.12
C VAL A 104 -13.11 5.34 -4.20
N PRO A 105 -12.11 5.84 -4.95
CA PRO A 105 -11.75 7.26 -5.00
C PRO A 105 -12.92 8.20 -5.29
N SER A 106 -13.79 7.82 -6.24
CA SER A 106 -14.91 8.66 -6.70
C SER A 106 -16.00 8.89 -5.65
N THR A 107 -16.13 8.00 -4.67
CA THR A 107 -17.17 8.08 -3.62
C THR A 107 -16.58 8.23 -2.22
N GLY A 108 -15.31 7.91 -2.04
CA GLY A 108 -14.68 7.78 -0.73
C GLY A 108 -15.23 6.60 0.09
N GLU A 109 -15.94 5.66 -0.54
CA GLU A 109 -16.41 4.43 0.13
C GLU A 109 -15.22 3.60 0.59
N VAL A 110 -15.28 3.12 1.83
CA VAL A 110 -14.21 2.37 2.48
C VAL A 110 -14.71 0.99 2.87
N THR A 111 -13.92 -0.04 2.60
CA THR A 111 -14.11 -1.37 3.18
C THR A 111 -12.76 -1.87 3.69
N SER A 112 -12.72 -2.38 4.92
CA SER A 112 -11.48 -2.86 5.53
C SER A 112 -11.64 -4.27 6.06
N TRP A 113 -10.64 -5.11 5.81
CA TRP A 113 -10.60 -6.49 6.31
C TRP A 113 -9.31 -6.74 7.09
N PRO A 114 -9.32 -7.60 8.12
CA PRO A 114 -8.10 -8.11 8.71
C PRO A 114 -7.21 -8.78 7.65
N SER A 115 -5.92 -8.50 7.71
CA SER A 115 -4.92 -9.11 6.84
C SER A 115 -4.54 -10.50 7.34
N PRO A 116 -4.46 -11.51 6.44
CA PRO A 116 -3.91 -12.81 6.78
C PRO A 116 -2.38 -12.80 6.86
N VAL A 117 -1.73 -11.69 6.49
CA VAL A 117 -0.28 -11.48 6.58
C VAL A 117 -0.01 -10.24 7.40
N ARG A 118 0.74 -10.42 8.49
CA ARG A 118 1.24 -9.32 9.28
C ARG A 118 2.37 -8.59 8.54
N ASP A 119 2.28 -7.26 8.50
CA ASP A 119 3.29 -6.32 7.99
C ASP A 119 3.86 -6.73 6.61
N PRO A 120 3.02 -6.90 5.57
CA PRO A 120 3.46 -7.28 4.24
C PRO A 120 4.22 -6.14 3.55
N ASP A 121 5.18 -6.48 2.69
CA ASP A 121 6.00 -5.50 1.96
C ASP A 121 5.68 -5.40 0.46
N GLY A 122 4.65 -6.14 0.03
CA GLY A 122 4.13 -6.12 -1.32
C GLY A 122 2.73 -6.71 -1.34
N PHE A 123 1.89 -6.16 -2.22
CA PHE A 123 0.49 -6.54 -2.36
C PHE A 123 0.05 -6.38 -3.81
N ALA A 124 -0.80 -7.28 -4.29
CA ALA A 124 -1.61 -7.06 -5.48
C ALA A 124 -2.90 -7.87 -5.38
N VAL A 125 -3.97 -7.37 -6.02
CA VAL A 125 -5.32 -7.95 -5.95
C VAL A 125 -6.00 -7.91 -7.30
N ARG A 126 -6.80 -8.96 -7.58
CA ARG A 126 -7.70 -9.06 -8.74
C ARG A 126 -8.96 -9.85 -8.35
N GLY A 127 -10.12 -9.20 -8.41
CA GLY A 127 -11.39 -9.70 -7.90
C GLY A 127 -11.25 -10.14 -6.44
N HIS A 128 -11.60 -11.39 -6.18
CA HIS A 128 -11.49 -12.00 -4.85
C HIS A 128 -10.10 -12.59 -4.57
N ARG A 129 -9.09 -12.41 -5.42
CA ARG A 129 -7.76 -13.03 -5.22
C ARG A 129 -6.71 -11.98 -4.94
N ALA A 130 -5.81 -12.26 -4.01
CA ALA A 130 -4.66 -11.41 -3.74
C ALA A 130 -3.38 -12.21 -3.56
N VAL A 131 -2.26 -11.52 -3.74
CA VAL A 131 -0.93 -12.00 -3.36
C VAL A 131 -0.29 -10.97 -2.45
N LEU A 132 0.27 -11.43 -1.34
CA LEU A 132 1.04 -10.65 -0.40
C LEU A 132 2.46 -11.18 -0.34
N THR A 133 3.43 -10.30 -0.15
CA THR A 133 4.80 -10.70 0.17
C THR A 133 5.21 -10.24 1.55
N ARG A 134 6.18 -10.97 2.12
CA ARG A 134 6.85 -10.55 3.35
C ARG A 134 8.34 -10.84 3.21
N ARG A 135 9.16 -9.79 3.13
CA ARG A 135 10.62 -9.92 3.18
C ARG A 135 11.05 -10.69 4.41
N VAL A 136 12.05 -11.53 4.20
CA VAL A 136 12.84 -12.08 5.29
C VAL A 136 14.08 -11.20 5.43
N HIS A 137 14.22 -10.53 6.57
CA HIS A 137 15.28 -9.52 6.76
C HIS A 137 16.67 -10.07 6.44
N ASN A 138 17.42 -9.31 5.64
CA ASN A 138 18.77 -9.66 5.17
C ASN A 138 18.91 -11.00 4.43
N GLN A 139 17.82 -11.57 3.89
CA GLN A 139 17.85 -12.81 3.11
C GLN A 139 17.52 -12.60 1.64
N ARG A 140 18.05 -13.49 0.79
CA ARG A 140 17.68 -13.62 -0.64
C ARG A 140 16.42 -14.49 -0.79
N SER A 141 15.41 -14.17 -0.01
CA SER A 141 14.14 -14.88 -0.04
C SER A 141 13.01 -13.98 0.44
N THR A 142 11.82 -14.23 -0.10
CA THR A 142 10.57 -13.64 0.37
C THR A 142 9.55 -14.73 0.63
N GLU A 143 8.66 -14.50 1.57
CA GLU A 143 7.44 -15.29 1.65
C GLU A 143 6.43 -14.74 0.65
N VAL A 144 5.82 -15.62 -0.14
CA VAL A 144 4.70 -15.32 -1.03
C VAL A 144 3.48 -16.01 -0.44
N VAL A 145 2.44 -15.22 -0.17
CA VAL A 145 1.18 -15.69 0.38
C VAL A 145 0.08 -15.37 -0.61
N ARG A 146 -0.66 -16.39 -1.05
CA ARG A 146 -1.84 -16.24 -1.89
C ARG A 146 -3.08 -16.36 -1.04
N THR A 147 -4.05 -15.52 -1.34
CA THR A 147 -5.27 -15.42 -0.55
C THR A 147 -6.50 -15.26 -1.44
N GLU A 148 -7.62 -15.73 -0.94
CA GLU A 148 -8.93 -15.58 -1.56
C GLU A 148 -9.91 -14.97 -0.55
N LEU A 149 -10.70 -13.99 -0.99
CA LEU A 149 -11.74 -13.36 -0.20
C LEU A 149 -12.98 -14.26 -0.24
N VAL A 150 -13.30 -14.89 0.90
CA VAL A 150 -14.46 -15.75 1.09
C VAL A 150 -15.38 -15.08 2.11
N GLY A 151 -16.51 -14.55 1.62
CA GLY A 151 -17.35 -13.65 2.43
C GLY A 151 -16.55 -12.41 2.83
N ASP A 152 -16.45 -12.15 4.13
CA ASP A 152 -15.70 -11.02 4.70
C ASP A 152 -14.33 -11.44 5.27
N THR A 153 -13.73 -12.51 4.75
CA THR A 153 -12.44 -13.01 5.26
C THR A 153 -11.50 -13.39 4.14
N TRP A 154 -10.28 -12.83 4.19
CA TRP A 154 -9.18 -13.26 3.35
C TRP A 154 -8.56 -14.55 3.88
N SER A 155 -8.84 -15.65 3.19
CA SER A 155 -8.33 -16.97 3.52
C SER A 155 -7.05 -17.27 2.75
N VAL A 156 -6.03 -17.79 3.45
CA VAL A 156 -4.75 -18.20 2.83
C VAL A 156 -4.96 -19.48 2.03
N THR A 157 -4.62 -19.46 0.75
CA THR A 157 -4.69 -20.61 -0.15
C THR A 157 -3.31 -21.22 -0.43
N GLU A 158 -2.26 -20.41 -0.40
CA GLU A 158 -0.87 -20.86 -0.53
C GLU A 158 0.05 -20.00 0.35
N ARG A 159 1.05 -20.65 0.96
CA ARG A 159 2.17 -19.97 1.63
C ARG A 159 3.47 -20.64 1.22
N ARG A 160 4.37 -19.88 0.60
CA ARG A 160 5.63 -20.42 0.10
C ARG A 160 6.78 -19.44 0.29
N LYS A 161 7.89 -19.93 0.83
CA LYS A 161 9.17 -19.19 0.79
C LYS A 161 9.82 -19.37 -0.57
N VAL A 162 10.12 -18.28 -1.25
CA VAL A 162 10.72 -18.24 -2.58
C VAL A 162 12.12 -17.63 -2.51
N ARG A 163 13.11 -18.29 -3.11
CA ARG A 163 14.45 -17.73 -3.27
C ARG A 163 14.44 -16.72 -4.41
N VAL A 164 15.08 -15.58 -4.21
CA VAL A 164 15.07 -14.47 -5.17
C VAL A 164 16.50 -14.07 -5.60
N PRO A 165 16.67 -13.42 -6.76
CA PRO A 165 18.01 -13.07 -7.28
C PRO A 165 18.80 -12.14 -6.36
N GLY A 166 18.15 -11.20 -5.68
CA GLY A 166 18.77 -10.28 -4.72
C GLY A 166 18.07 -10.27 -3.36
N ARG A 167 18.47 -9.36 -2.46
CA ARG A 167 17.67 -9.06 -1.26
C ARG A 167 16.43 -8.28 -1.68
N VAL A 168 15.27 -8.60 -1.13
CA VAL A 168 14.06 -7.78 -1.34
C VAL A 168 14.32 -6.37 -0.80
N VAL A 169 14.10 -5.37 -1.64
CA VAL A 169 14.25 -3.96 -1.27
C VAL A 169 12.99 -3.55 -0.51
N MET A 170 13.19 -3.06 0.71
CA MET A 170 12.11 -2.61 1.58
C MET A 170 11.27 -1.52 0.89
N ARG A 171 9.95 -1.55 1.07
CA ARG A 171 9.01 -0.53 0.55
C ARG A 171 9.12 -0.36 -0.99
N CYS A 172 9.55 -1.40 -1.71
CA CYS A 172 9.77 -1.38 -3.16
C CYS A 172 8.98 -2.50 -3.88
N GLY A 173 7.73 -2.66 -3.43
CA GLY A 173 6.70 -3.46 -4.07
C GLY A 173 5.63 -2.55 -4.68
N GLN A 174 5.19 -2.84 -5.90
CA GLN A 174 4.21 -2.05 -6.65
C GLN A 174 3.12 -2.97 -7.20
N GLY A 175 1.91 -2.86 -6.64
CA GLY A 175 0.74 -3.65 -7.02
C GLY A 175 -0.18 -2.92 -7.99
N ARG A 176 -0.51 -3.55 -9.12
CA ARG A 176 -1.51 -3.03 -10.05
C ARG A 176 -2.24 -4.14 -10.79
N ASP A 177 -3.57 -4.10 -10.77
CA ASP A 177 -4.46 -4.94 -11.57
C ASP A 177 -4.09 -6.44 -11.51
N GLY A 178 -3.86 -6.94 -10.30
CA GLY A 178 -3.50 -8.34 -10.05
C GLY A 178 -2.04 -8.70 -10.27
N PHE A 179 -1.15 -7.74 -10.54
CA PHE A 179 0.28 -7.99 -10.65
C PHE A 179 1.05 -7.19 -9.61
N LEU A 180 1.90 -7.89 -8.86
CA LEU A 180 2.90 -7.30 -7.98
C LEU A 180 4.24 -7.30 -8.68
N TRP A 181 4.86 -6.12 -8.77
CA TRP A 181 6.26 -5.95 -9.12
C TRP A 181 7.07 -5.74 -7.85
N LEU A 182 8.01 -6.65 -7.56
CA LEU A 182 8.85 -6.59 -6.36
C LEU A 182 10.31 -6.44 -6.75
N ARG A 183 11.00 -5.44 -6.19
CA ARG A 183 12.44 -5.27 -6.42
C ARG A 183 13.26 -6.18 -5.52
N ALA A 184 14.15 -6.97 -6.12
CA ALA A 184 15.12 -7.80 -5.42
C ALA A 184 16.55 -7.52 -5.95
N GLY A 185 17.30 -6.68 -5.24
CA GLY A 185 18.54 -6.10 -5.76
C GLY A 185 18.26 -5.23 -7.00
N ASP A 186 18.90 -5.57 -8.12
CA ASP A 186 18.72 -4.88 -9.41
C ASP A 186 17.75 -5.61 -10.36
N THR A 187 17.00 -6.59 -9.84
CA THR A 187 16.02 -7.35 -10.61
C THR A 187 14.61 -7.05 -10.14
N TRP A 188 13.67 -6.98 -11.09
CA TRP A 188 12.24 -6.91 -10.82
C TRP A 188 11.60 -8.28 -11.00
N LEU A 189 10.82 -8.69 -10.00
CA LEU A 189 10.03 -9.93 -10.02
C LEU A 189 8.57 -9.57 -10.27
N ARG A 190 7.91 -10.29 -11.18
CA ARG A 190 6.48 -10.16 -11.44
C ARG A 190 5.74 -11.34 -10.84
N ILE A 191 4.77 -11.07 -9.97
CA ILE A 191 3.96 -12.08 -9.29
C ILE A 191 2.49 -11.78 -9.57
N LYS A 192 1.74 -12.78 -10.03
CA LYS A 192 0.30 -12.64 -10.30
C LYS A 192 -0.52 -13.01 -9.07
N ALA A 193 -1.58 -12.26 -8.77
CA ALA A 193 -2.69 -12.68 -7.92
C ALA A 193 -3.49 -13.73 -8.70
N SER A 194 -3.28 -14.99 -8.37
CA SER A 194 -3.92 -16.16 -8.98
C SER A 194 -4.29 -17.14 -7.90
#